data_AF-A0A3E0R264-F1
#
_entry.id   AF-A0A3E0R264-F1
#
_cell.length_a   1.000
_cell.length_b   1.000
_cell.length_c   1.000
_cell.angle_alpha   90.00
_cell.angle_beta   90.00
_cell.angle_gamma   90.00
#
_symmetry.space_group_name_H-M   'P 1'
#
loop_
_entity.id
_entity.type
_entity.pdbx_description
1 polymer ?
#
loop_
_entity_poly.entity_id
_entity_poly.type
_entity_poly.pdbx_seq_one_letter_code
_entity_poly.pdbx_strand_id
1 'polypeptide(L)' 'MIKVRKNEELSGIEVVFDEKPDVEVRAALKESGFRWHRINQFWYAKETPERLEVAENIVNIFST' A
#
# COMPACT_ATOMS: atom_id res chain seq x y z
N MET A 1 6.53 4.87 10.03
CA MET A 1 7.18 3.82 9.22
C MET A 1 6.17 3.23 8.24
N ILE A 2 6.58 2.91 7.01
CA ILE A 2 5.73 2.27 6.00
C ILE A 2 6.27 0.87 5.74
N LYS A 3 5.38 -0.12 5.71
CA LYS A 3 5.74 -1.52 5.47
C LYS A 3 4.86 -2.11 4.37
N VAL A 4 5.48 -2.81 3.43
CA VAL A 4 4.78 -3.62 2.44
C VAL A 4 4.83 -5.07 2.90
N ARG A 5 3.66 -5.69 2.99
CA ARG A 5 3.48 -7.11 3.28
C ARG A 5 2.84 -7.78 2.07
N LYS A 6 3.37 -8.94 1.66
CA LYS A 6 2.69 -9.79 0.69
C LYS A 6 1.76 -10.72 1.44
N ASN A 7 0.53 -10.81 0.95
CA ASN A 7 -0.48 -11.74 1.42
C ASN A 7 -0.52 -12.91 0.43
N GLU A 8 0.28 -13.94 0.70
CA GLU A 8 0.41 -15.12 -0.18
C GLU A 8 -0.93 -15.89 -0.30
N GLU A 9 -1.72 -15.92 0.77
CA GLU A 9 -3.02 -16.61 0.81
C GLU A 9 -4.04 -15.99 -0.15
N LEU A 10 -3.99 -14.66 -0.33
CA LEU A 10 -4.89 -13.92 -1.22
C LEU A 10 -4.21 -13.45 -2.52
N SER A 11 -2.94 -13.81 -2.73
CA SER A 11 -2.09 -13.25 -3.78
C SER A 11 -2.23 -11.72 -3.86
N GLY A 12 -2.08 -11.07 -2.70
CA GLY A 12 -2.31 -9.65 -2.50
C GLY A 12 -1.08 -8.92 -1.96
N ILE A 13 -1.07 -7.61 -2.11
CA ILE A 13 -0.07 -6.72 -1.52
C ILE A 13 -0.80 -5.83 -0.51
N GLU A 14 -0.23 -5.69 0.67
CA GLU A 14 -0.74 -4.88 1.77
C GLU A 14 0.29 -3.81 2.13
N VAL A 15 -0.11 -2.55 2.14
CA VAL A 15 0.71 -1.41 2.53
C VAL A 15 0.20 -0.90 3.88
N VAL A 16 1.01 -1.11 4.91
CA VAL A 16 0.72 -0.77 6.30
C VAL A 16 1.46 0.51 6.66
N PHE A 17 0.73 1.42 7.29
CA PHE A 17 1.25 2.71 7.74
C PHE A 17 1.16 2.76 9.27
N ASP A 18 2.24 3.18 9.91
CA ASP A 18 2.28 3.37 11.37
C ASP A 18 1.43 4.57 11.81
N GLU A 19 1.42 5.62 10.99
CA GLU A 19 0.58 6.81 11.14
C GLU A 19 -0.23 7.04 9.87
N LYS A 20 -1.35 7.77 9.97
CA LYS A 20 -2.19 8.10 8.82
C LYS A 20 -1.37 8.82 7.74
N PRO A 21 -1.25 8.25 6.53
CA PRO A 21 -0.46 8.87 5.48
C PRO A 21 -1.14 10.12 4.92
N ASP A 22 -0.34 10.99 4.34
CA ASP A 22 -0.77 12.23 3.69
C ASP A 22 -1.83 12.00 2.61
N VAL A 23 -2.60 13.05 2.32
CA VAL A 23 -3.72 12.95 1.38
C VAL A 23 -3.24 12.56 -0.02
N GLU A 24 -2.05 13.00 -0.42
CA GLU A 24 -1.43 12.70 -1.71
C GLU A 24 -1.07 11.22 -1.83
N VAL A 25 -0.50 10.62 -0.78
CA VAL A 25 -0.19 9.18 -0.74
C VAL A 25 -1.46 8.35 -0.86
N ARG A 26 -2.52 8.77 -0.15
CA ARG A 26 -3.82 8.10 -0.18
C ARG A 26 -4.49 8.22 -1.55
N ALA A 27 -4.31 9.35 -2.24
CA ALA A 27 -4.77 9.54 -3.61
C ALA A 27 -4.01 8.60 -4.58
N ALA A 28 -2.68 8.61 -4.54
CA ALA A 28 -1.83 7.77 -5.38
C ALA A 28 -2.14 6.26 -5.21
N LEU A 29 -2.32 5.80 -3.97
CA LEU A 29 -2.73 4.42 -3.68
C LEU A 29 -4.09 4.09 -4.29
N LYS A 30 -5.07 4.98 -4.13
CA LYS A 30 -6.42 4.79 -4.65
C LYS A 30 -6.44 4.76 -6.18
N GLU A 31 -5.68 5.65 -6.83
CA GLU A 31 -5.51 5.69 -8.29
C GLU A 31 -4.82 4.43 -8.83
N SER A 32 -3.84 3.90 -8.09
CA SER A 32 -3.16 2.64 -8.40
C SER A 32 -4.00 1.38 -8.13
N GLY A 33 -5.24 1.55 -7.67
CA GLY A 33 -6.19 0.46 -7.43
C GLY A 33 -6.09 -0.22 -6.07
N PHE A 34 -5.37 0.38 -5.11
CA PHE A 34 -5.40 -0.07 -3.72
C PHE A 34 -6.72 0.33 -3.04
N ARG A 35 -7.17 -0.53 -2.13
CA ARG A 35 -8.37 -0.35 -1.33
C ARG A 35 -8.02 -0.21 0.14
N TRP A 36 -8.78 0.62 0.85
CA TRP A 36 -8.60 0.83 2.28
C TRP A 36 -9.29 -0.26 3.09
N HIS A 37 -8.53 -0.96 3.93
CA HIS A 37 -9.04 -1.91 4.90
C HIS A 37 -9.33 -1.19 6.22
N ARG A 38 -10.60 -0.81 6.44
CA ARG A 38 -11.01 0.04 7.58
C ARG A 38 -10.72 -0.50 8.97
N ILE A 39 -10.71 -1.83 9.16
CA ILE A 39 -10.61 -2.47 10.49
C ILE A 39 -9.15 -2.48 10.95
N ASN A 40 -8.29 -3.08 10.14
CA ASN A 40 -6.85 -3.19 10.38
C ASN A 40 -6.03 -1.99 9.83
N GLN A 41 -6.70 -0.98 9.28
CA GLN A 41 -6.12 0.28 8.84
C GLN A 41 -4.91 0.14 7.90
N PHE A 42 -5.02 -0.70 6.87
CA PHE A 42 -3.99 -0.84 5.82
C PHE A 42 -4.59 -0.71 4.43
N TRP A 43 -3.75 -0.43 3.44
CA TRP A 43 -4.14 -0.46 2.04
C TRP A 43 -3.83 -1.81 1.43
N TYR A 44 -4.70 -2.33 0.56
CA TYR A 44 -4.48 -3.62 -0.08
C TYR A 44 -4.88 -3.63 -1.54
N ALA A 45 -4.17 -4.41 -2.35
CA ALA A 45 -4.52 -4.65 -3.74
C ALA A 45 -4.15 -6.08 -4.14
N LYS A 46 -4.70 -6.56 -5.26
CA LYS A 46 -4.25 -7.84 -5.84
C LYS A 46 -2.81 -7.69 -6.34
N GLU A 47 -1.98 -8.69 -6.07
CA GLU A 47 -0.58 -8.73 -6.52
C GLU A 47 -0.52 -8.74 -8.04
N THR A 48 0.16 -7.73 -8.56
CA THR A 48 0.50 -7.54 -9.97
C THR A 48 1.84 -6.83 -10.00
N PRO A 49 2.69 -7.06 -11.02
CA PRO A 49 4.01 -6.44 -11.10
C PRO A 49 3.96 -4.90 -11.00
N GLU A 50 3.00 -4.26 -11.67
CA GLU A 50 2.80 -2.81 -11.62
C GLU A 50 2.50 -2.30 -10.20
N ARG A 51 1.59 -2.97 -9.47
CA ARG A 51 1.24 -2.57 -8.10
C ARG A 51 2.33 -2.88 -7.08
N LEU A 52 3.14 -3.89 -7.33
CA LEU A 52 4.31 -4.16 -6.51
C LEU A 52 5.31 -3.00 -6.63
N GLU A 53 5.58 -2.58 -7.87
CA GLU A 53 6.43 -1.41 -8.14
C GLU A 53 5.87 -0.14 -7.49
N VAL A 54 4.56 0.09 -7.56
CA VAL A 54 3.92 1.22 -6.86
C VAL A 54 4.12 1.12 -5.34
N ALA A 55 3.89 -0.04 -4.75
CA ALA A 55 4.03 -0.24 -3.31
C ALA A 55 5.47 0.02 -2.85
N GLU A 56 6.46 -0.48 -3.61
CA GLU A 56 7.89 -0.26 -3.33
C GLU A 56 8.29 1.21 -3.52
N ASN A 57 7.80 1.88 -4.56
CA ASN A 57 8.04 3.31 -4.76
C ASN A 57 7.48 4.16 -3.62
N ILE A 58 6.27 3.85 -3.15
CA ILE A 58 5.67 4.56 -2.00
C ILE A 58 6.54 4.37 -0.75
N VAL A 59 7.00 3.15 -0.46
CA VAL A 59 7.92 2.95 0.67
C VAL A 59 9.20 3.77 0.49
N ASN A 60 9.80 3.76 -0.70
CA ASN A 60 11.05 4.47 -0.94
C ASN A 60 10.92 6.00 -0.82
N ILE A 61 9.85 6.57 -1.39
CA ILE A 61 9.61 8.03 -1.40
C ILE A 61 9.28 8.56 0.00
N PHE A 62 8.53 7.80 0.80
CA PHE A 62 7.99 8.27 2.08
C PHE A 62 8.67 7.66 3.32
N SER A 63 9.69 6.82 3.14
CA SER A 63 10.52 6.30 4.24
C SER A 63 11.89 7.01 4.37
N THR A 64 12.10 8.11 3.63
CA THR A 64 13.29 8.97 3.70
C THR A 64 13.11 10.07 4.74
#